data_AF-A0A523LMG2-F1
#
_entry.id   AF-A0A523LMG2-F1
#
_cell.length_a   1.000
_cell.length_b   1.000
_cell.length_c   1.000
_cell.angle_alpha   90.00
_cell.angle_beta   90.00
_cell.angle_gamma   90.00
#
_symmetry.space_group_name_H-M   'P 1'
#
loop_
_entity.id
_entity.type
_entity.pdbx_description
1 polymer ?
#
loop_
_entity_poly.entity_id
_entity_poly.type
_entity_poly.pdbx_seq_one_letter_code
_entity_poly.pdbx_strand_id
1 'polypeptide(L)'
;MSEALQAKVGAVRLRRLETFTDCVYAIAVVLVIGWLPMPEESLSEGPVWIGELFVDHAGNLLHVFIAMLFIVLYWLRSNKLMGYLDRTDGIHTAFSIAQVFFILLLLYVVRYGQEVVEDSRRATESVALVLTGLAGAGGWWYAKRKEYHLVDPHMTKKEKLGVQLEAFTEPLTAMLTLPFAYMGEMAWNLSWLLVLPISALLKKRANV
;
A
#
# COMPACT_ATOMS: atom_id res chain seq x y z
N MET A 1 16.21 31.94 -6.01
CA MET A 1 14.80 31.91 -5.58
C MET A 1 14.76 32.10 -4.07
N SER A 2 13.93 32.99 -3.51
CA SER A 2 13.91 33.20 -2.05
C SER A 2 13.36 31.98 -1.33
N GLU A 3 13.78 31.77 -0.07
CA GLU A 3 13.34 30.64 0.76
C GLU A 3 11.81 30.60 0.94
N ALA A 4 11.19 31.77 1.14
CA ALA A 4 9.74 31.91 1.25
C ALA A 4 9.02 31.43 -0.04
N LEU A 5 9.60 31.70 -1.21
CA LEU A 5 9.03 31.24 -2.48
C LEU A 5 9.21 29.73 -2.66
N GLN A 6 10.35 29.15 -2.26
CA GLN A 6 10.56 27.69 -2.25
C GLN A 6 9.56 26.98 -1.34
N ALA A 7 9.34 27.50 -0.12
CA ALA A 7 8.37 26.97 0.83
C ALA A 7 6.95 26.95 0.23
N LYS A 8 6.53 28.07 -0.35
CA LYS A 8 5.21 28.19 -1.00
C LYS A 8 5.05 27.21 -2.17
N VAL A 9 6.05 27.09 -3.03
CA VAL A 9 6.03 26.16 -4.17
C VAL A 9 5.94 24.71 -3.69
N GLY A 10 6.72 24.35 -2.67
CA GLY A 10 6.71 23.00 -2.10
C GLY A 10 5.38 22.63 -1.44
N ALA A 11 4.73 23.57 -0.74
CA ALA A 11 3.42 23.35 -0.13
C ALA A 11 2.31 23.18 -1.20
N VAL A 12 2.33 23.97 -2.27
CA VAL A 12 1.40 23.80 -3.41
C VAL A 12 1.61 22.45 -4.09
N ARG A 13 2.88 22.02 -4.24
CA ARG A 13 3.21 20.71 -4.82
C ARG A 13 2.69 19.58 -3.94
N LEU A 14 2.83 19.68 -2.63
CA LEU A 14 2.32 18.68 -1.68
C LEU A 14 0.81 18.52 -1.82
N ARG A 15 0.06 19.63 -1.81
CA ARG A 15 -1.41 19.57 -1.99
C ARG A 15 -1.82 18.92 -3.31
N ARG A 16 -1.10 19.19 -4.39
CA ARG A 16 -1.35 18.55 -5.69
C ARG A 16 -1.05 17.05 -5.66
N LEU A 17 0.02 16.64 -4.97
CA LEU A 17 0.40 15.24 -4.80
C LEU A 17 -0.64 14.48 -3.96
N GLU A 18 -1.11 15.08 -2.86
CA GLU A 18 -2.20 14.54 -2.04
C GLU A 18 -3.46 14.33 -2.89
N THR A 19 -3.90 15.38 -3.60
CA THR A 19 -5.08 15.31 -4.49
C THR A 19 -4.92 14.24 -5.56
N PHE A 20 -3.76 14.18 -6.23
CA PHE A 20 -3.49 13.16 -7.23
C PHE A 20 -3.57 11.75 -6.64
N THR A 21 -2.97 11.55 -5.46
CA THR A 21 -2.94 10.25 -4.78
C THR A 21 -4.35 9.83 -4.35
N ASP A 22 -5.14 10.74 -3.79
CA ASP A 22 -6.55 10.53 -3.44
C ASP A 22 -7.38 10.13 -4.66
N CYS A 23 -7.20 10.82 -5.79
CA CYS A 23 -7.88 10.48 -7.03
C CYS A 23 -7.50 9.07 -7.52
N VAL A 24 -6.23 8.68 -7.45
CA VAL A 24 -5.81 7.34 -7.87
C VAL A 24 -6.41 6.26 -6.97
N TYR A 25 -6.40 6.45 -5.65
CA TYR A 25 -7.04 5.49 -4.73
C TYR A 25 -8.56 5.42 -4.93
N ALA A 26 -9.24 6.56 -5.13
CA ALA A 26 -10.67 6.59 -5.44
C ALA A 26 -10.99 5.86 -6.76
N ILE A 27 -10.20 6.08 -7.81
CA ILE A 27 -10.33 5.35 -9.07
C ILE A 27 -10.10 3.85 -8.85
N ALA A 28 -9.09 3.45 -8.06
CA ALA A 28 -8.84 2.05 -7.75
C ALA A 28 -10.04 1.39 -7.05
N VAL A 29 -10.72 2.09 -6.12
CA VAL A 29 -11.96 1.60 -5.49
C VAL A 29 -13.03 1.31 -6.56
N VAL A 30 -13.24 2.25 -7.49
CA VAL A 30 -14.23 2.09 -8.57
C VAL A 30 -13.86 0.91 -9.48
N LEU A 31 -12.57 0.74 -9.81
CA LEU A 31 -12.10 -0.36 -10.64
C LEU A 31 -12.31 -1.73 -9.99
N VAL A 32 -12.12 -1.84 -8.68
CA VAL A 32 -12.34 -3.09 -7.93
C VAL A 32 -13.83 -3.47 -7.89
N ILE A 33 -14.74 -2.51 -7.88
CA ILE A 33 -16.18 -2.81 -8.02
C ILE A 33 -16.47 -3.48 -9.37
N GLY A 34 -15.73 -3.10 -10.42
CA GLY A 34 -15.82 -3.75 -11.73
C GLY A 34 -15.30 -5.19 -11.78
N TRP A 35 -14.77 -5.73 -10.68
CA TRP A 35 -14.38 -7.14 -10.57
C TRP A 35 -15.50 -8.01 -9.99
N LEU A 36 -16.61 -7.40 -9.53
CA LEU A 36 -17.78 -8.15 -9.07
C LEU A 36 -18.32 -9.03 -10.21
N PRO A 37 -18.85 -10.21 -9.85
CA PRO A 37 -19.37 -11.15 -10.84
C PRO A 37 -20.53 -10.53 -11.61
N MET A 38 -20.52 -10.73 -12.93
CA MET A 38 -21.57 -10.22 -13.82
C MET A 38 -22.59 -11.32 -14.11
N PRO A 39 -23.88 -10.99 -14.31
CA PRO A 39 -24.90 -12.01 -14.60
C PRO A 39 -24.58 -12.86 -15.84
N GLU A 40 -23.86 -12.30 -16.81
CA GLU A 40 -23.41 -12.98 -18.03
C GLU A 40 -22.39 -14.11 -17.76
N GLU A 41 -21.74 -14.11 -16.59
CA GLU A 41 -20.79 -15.13 -16.15
C GLU A 41 -21.49 -16.32 -15.48
N SER A 42 -22.81 -16.23 -15.24
CA SER A 42 -23.59 -17.30 -14.63
C SER A 42 -23.72 -18.50 -15.57
N LEU A 43 -23.67 -19.70 -14.97
CA LEU A 43 -23.94 -20.97 -15.68
C LEU A 43 -25.45 -21.21 -15.90
N SER A 44 -26.32 -20.32 -15.43
CA SER A 44 -27.77 -20.46 -15.54
C SER A 44 -28.27 -20.01 -16.92
N GLU A 45 -29.11 -20.83 -17.57
CA GLU A 45 -29.71 -20.50 -18.88
C GLU A 45 -30.87 -19.48 -18.80
N GLY A 46 -31.08 -18.80 -17.66
CA GLY A 46 -32.23 -17.93 -17.39
C GLY A 46 -31.94 -16.80 -16.41
N PRO A 47 -32.97 -16.12 -15.86
CA PRO A 47 -32.78 -15.04 -14.89
C PRO A 47 -31.96 -15.49 -13.67
N VAL A 48 -30.88 -14.77 -13.40
CA VAL A 48 -29.90 -15.13 -12.36
C VAL A 48 -30.30 -14.52 -11.01
N TRP A 49 -30.33 -15.34 -9.97
CA TRP A 49 -30.42 -14.85 -8.59
C TRP A 49 -29.06 -14.33 -8.12
N ILE A 50 -29.00 -13.09 -7.63
CA ILE A 50 -27.75 -12.44 -7.18
C ILE A 50 -27.05 -13.26 -6.09
N GLY A 51 -27.82 -13.89 -5.20
CA GLY A 51 -27.27 -14.74 -4.14
C GLY A 51 -26.54 -15.98 -4.69
N GLU A 52 -27.10 -16.62 -5.71
CA GLU A 52 -26.48 -17.78 -6.38
C GLU A 52 -25.21 -17.34 -7.12
N LEU A 53 -25.27 -16.24 -7.87
CA LEU A 53 -24.11 -15.65 -8.55
C LEU A 53 -22.94 -15.37 -7.58
N PHE A 54 -23.24 -14.90 -6.37
CA PHE A 54 -22.22 -14.65 -5.35
C PHE A 54 -21.65 -15.92 -4.73
N VAL A 55 -22.48 -16.94 -4.53
CA VAL A 55 -22.01 -18.25 -4.03
C VAL A 55 -21.12 -18.92 -5.07
N ASP A 56 -21.55 -18.91 -6.33
CA ASP A 56 -20.80 -19.49 -7.46
C ASP A 56 -19.44 -18.80 -7.66
N HIS A 57 -19.33 -17.53 -7.28
CA HIS A 57 -18.12 -16.71 -7.44
C HIS A 57 -17.52 -16.23 -6.10
N ALA A 58 -17.73 -16.99 -5.02
CA ALA A 58 -17.23 -16.64 -3.68
C ALA A 58 -15.71 -16.42 -3.63
N GLY A 59 -14.93 -17.16 -4.42
CA GLY A 59 -13.49 -16.95 -4.56
C GLY A 59 -13.14 -15.59 -5.17
N ASN A 60 -13.90 -15.13 -6.17
CA ASN A 60 -13.71 -13.81 -6.76
C ASN A 60 -14.08 -12.70 -5.76
N LEU A 61 -15.17 -12.89 -4.99
CA LEU A 61 -15.56 -11.95 -3.93
C LEU A 61 -14.47 -11.80 -2.85
N LEU A 62 -13.74 -12.87 -2.52
CA LEU A 62 -12.60 -12.79 -1.62
C LEU A 62 -11.48 -11.89 -2.18
N HIS A 63 -11.16 -11.99 -3.48
CA HIS A 63 -10.16 -11.11 -4.10
C HIS A 63 -10.62 -9.64 -4.12
N VAL A 64 -11.91 -9.39 -4.40
CA VAL A 64 -12.50 -8.04 -4.32
C VAL A 64 -12.34 -7.46 -2.91
N PHE A 65 -12.64 -8.25 -1.88
CA PHE A 65 -12.51 -7.84 -0.49
C PHE A 65 -11.04 -7.55 -0.12
N ILE A 66 -10.11 -8.43 -0.49
CA ILE A 66 -8.66 -8.26 -0.24
C ILE A 66 -8.14 -7.01 -0.96
N ALA A 67 -8.54 -6.78 -2.20
CA ALA A 67 -8.16 -5.60 -2.96
C ALA A 67 -8.69 -4.30 -2.33
N MET A 68 -9.95 -4.29 -1.91
CA MET A 68 -10.55 -3.17 -1.18
C MET A 68 -9.79 -2.88 0.11
N LEU A 69 -9.44 -3.93 0.87
CA LEU A 69 -8.65 -3.81 2.09
C LEU A 69 -7.29 -3.17 1.82
N PHE A 70 -6.54 -3.63 0.80
CA PHE A 70 -5.26 -3.05 0.44
C PHE A 70 -5.39 -1.58 0.03
N ILE A 71 -6.37 -1.23 -0.80
CA ILE A 71 -6.62 0.16 -1.22
C ILE A 71 -6.82 1.05 0.00
N VAL A 72 -7.74 0.69 0.89
CA VAL A 72 -8.09 1.51 2.06
C VAL A 72 -6.91 1.62 3.02
N LEU A 73 -6.23 0.51 3.34
CA LEU A 73 -5.10 0.52 4.27
C LEU A 73 -3.95 1.38 3.74
N TYR A 74 -3.62 1.27 2.44
CA TYR A 74 -2.53 2.03 1.86
C TYR A 74 -2.87 3.50 1.61
N TRP A 75 -4.14 3.80 1.31
CA TRP A 75 -4.63 5.18 1.28
C TRP A 75 -4.51 5.84 2.66
N LEU A 76 -4.99 5.19 3.73
CA LEU A 76 -4.86 5.69 5.11
C LEU A 76 -3.40 5.93 5.48
N ARG A 77 -2.52 4.98 5.12
CA ARG A 77 -1.08 5.09 5.34
C ARG A 77 -0.46 6.26 4.56
N SER A 78 -0.83 6.44 3.29
CA SER A 78 -0.37 7.56 2.47
C SER A 78 -0.77 8.89 3.09
N ASN A 79 -2.04 9.03 3.51
CA ASN A 79 -2.55 10.23 4.16
C ASN A 79 -1.83 10.53 5.46
N LYS A 80 -1.56 9.50 6.28
CA LYS A 80 -0.79 9.65 7.50
C LYS A 80 0.63 10.16 7.23
N LEU A 81 1.33 9.61 6.24
CA LEU A 81 2.70 10.02 5.93
C LEU A 81 2.77 11.43 5.33
N MET A 82 1.85 11.78 4.44
CA MET A 82 1.78 13.11 3.83
C MET A 82 1.30 14.17 4.83
N GLY A 83 0.40 13.83 5.75
CA GLY A 83 -0.14 14.73 6.76
C GLY A 83 0.90 15.25 7.78
N TYR A 84 2.10 14.68 7.81
CA TYR A 84 3.23 15.19 8.61
C TYR A 84 4.15 16.15 7.83
N LEU A 85 3.85 16.44 6.55
CA LEU A 85 4.66 17.29 5.68
C LEU A 85 4.06 18.69 5.57
N ASP A 86 4.93 19.71 5.64
CA ASP A 86 4.55 21.09 5.29
C ASP A 86 4.71 21.36 3.79
N ARG A 87 5.61 20.61 3.15
CA ARG A 87 6.00 20.78 1.75
C ARG A 87 6.61 19.50 1.18
N THR A 88 6.67 19.41 -0.14
CA THR A 88 7.33 18.31 -0.84
C THR A 88 8.25 18.81 -1.96
N ASP A 89 9.14 17.94 -2.43
CA ASP A 89 10.03 18.16 -3.56
C ASP A 89 9.91 17.04 -4.59
N GLY A 90 10.75 17.06 -5.63
CA GLY A 90 10.70 16.07 -6.70
C GLY A 90 11.03 14.64 -6.27
N ILE A 91 11.96 14.48 -5.32
CA ILE A 91 12.42 13.15 -4.88
C ILE A 91 11.34 12.51 -4.01
N HIS A 92 10.80 13.23 -3.04
CA HIS A 92 9.69 12.74 -2.23
C HIS A 92 8.47 12.42 -3.12
N THR A 93 8.14 13.31 -4.07
CA THR A 93 7.05 13.08 -5.04
C THR A 93 7.25 11.78 -5.81
N ALA A 94 8.48 11.49 -6.27
CA ALA A 94 8.77 10.24 -6.98
C ALA A 94 8.54 9.00 -6.11
N PHE A 95 8.93 9.03 -4.82
CA PHE A 95 8.64 7.95 -3.88
C PHE A 95 7.14 7.73 -3.68
N SER A 96 6.37 8.81 -3.51
CA SER A 96 4.91 8.72 -3.36
C SER A 96 4.24 8.15 -4.61
N ILE A 97 4.65 8.57 -5.80
CA ILE A 97 4.13 8.04 -7.07
C ILE A 97 4.51 6.55 -7.23
N ALA A 98 5.76 6.19 -6.91
CA ALA A 98 6.21 4.81 -6.96
C ALA A 98 5.41 3.92 -6.01
N GLN A 99 5.12 4.39 -4.79
CA GLN A 99 4.28 3.66 -3.84
C GLN A 99 2.89 3.36 -4.42
N VAL A 100 2.22 4.37 -4.98
CA VAL A 100 0.89 4.19 -5.58
C VAL A 100 0.96 3.24 -6.79
N PHE A 101 1.99 3.37 -7.64
CA PHE A 101 2.21 2.47 -8.77
C PHE A 101 2.35 1.01 -8.33
N PHE A 102 3.13 0.72 -7.28
CA PHE A 102 3.30 -0.65 -6.79
C PHE A 102 2.03 -1.21 -6.14
N ILE A 103 1.17 -0.37 -5.57
CA ILE A 103 -0.18 -0.81 -5.18
C ILE A 103 -1.02 -1.20 -6.38
N LEU A 104 -1.01 -0.42 -7.46
CA LEU A 104 -1.75 -0.80 -8.66
C LEU A 104 -1.21 -2.12 -9.26
N LEU A 105 0.11 -2.35 -9.18
CA LEU A 105 0.70 -3.62 -9.57
C LEU A 105 0.25 -4.76 -8.65
N LEU A 106 0.18 -4.55 -7.33
CA LEU A 106 -0.37 -5.55 -6.41
C LEU A 106 -1.83 -5.89 -6.75
N LEU A 107 -2.66 -4.87 -7.01
CA LEU A 107 -4.06 -5.05 -7.40
C LEU A 107 -4.20 -5.86 -8.69
N TYR A 108 -3.32 -5.62 -9.66
CA TYR A 108 -3.27 -6.43 -10.88
C TYR A 108 -3.03 -7.92 -10.56
N VAL A 109 -2.05 -8.24 -9.70
CA VAL A 109 -1.77 -9.63 -9.31
C VAL A 109 -2.93 -10.26 -8.56
N VAL A 110 -3.58 -9.50 -7.67
CA VAL A 110 -4.78 -9.97 -6.95
C VAL A 110 -5.92 -10.28 -7.92
N ARG A 111 -6.14 -9.46 -8.95
CA ARG A 111 -7.20 -9.66 -9.95
C ARG A 111 -7.00 -10.91 -10.80
N TYR A 112 -5.77 -11.13 -11.25
CA TYR A 112 -5.44 -12.22 -12.17
C TYR A 112 -4.86 -13.44 -11.46
N GLY A 113 -4.88 -13.45 -10.13
CA GLY A 113 -4.16 -14.45 -9.34
C GLY A 113 -4.55 -15.90 -9.65
N GLN A 114 -5.81 -16.16 -9.97
CA GLN A 114 -6.27 -17.51 -10.28
C GLN A 114 -5.84 -17.98 -11.69
N GLU A 115 -5.39 -17.06 -12.54
CA GLU A 115 -4.94 -17.33 -13.91
C GLU A 115 -3.42 -17.55 -14.00
N VAL A 116 -2.70 -17.42 -12.88
CA VAL A 116 -1.25 -17.63 -12.79
C VAL A 116 -0.89 -18.71 -11.78
N VAL A 117 0.28 -19.33 -11.99
CA VAL A 117 0.82 -20.36 -11.09
C VAL A 117 0.98 -19.80 -9.68
N GLU A 118 0.57 -20.58 -8.68
CA GLU A 118 0.50 -20.17 -7.27
C GLU A 118 1.80 -19.55 -6.74
N ASP A 119 2.93 -20.25 -6.90
CA ASP A 119 4.24 -19.78 -6.43
C ASP A 119 4.62 -18.42 -7.06
N SER A 120 4.36 -18.28 -8.36
CA SER A 120 4.64 -17.03 -9.09
C SER A 120 3.75 -15.90 -8.60
N ARG A 121 2.46 -16.17 -8.37
CA ARG A 121 1.53 -15.20 -7.81
C ARG A 121 1.97 -14.74 -6.42
N ARG A 122 2.18 -15.67 -5.49
CA ARG A 122 2.56 -15.33 -4.09
C ARG A 122 3.88 -14.60 -4.03
N ALA A 123 4.87 -14.99 -4.84
CA ALA A 123 6.12 -14.28 -4.94
C ALA A 123 5.91 -12.84 -5.45
N THR A 124 5.08 -12.66 -6.47
CA THR A 124 4.79 -11.33 -7.04
C THR A 124 4.00 -10.45 -6.07
N GLU A 125 3.03 -11.01 -5.32
CA GLU A 125 2.32 -10.30 -4.25
C GLU A 125 3.30 -9.82 -3.17
N SER A 126 4.19 -10.68 -2.68
CA SER A 126 5.24 -10.31 -1.71
C SER A 126 6.16 -9.22 -2.26
N VAL A 127 6.63 -9.34 -3.51
CA VAL A 127 7.50 -8.34 -4.14
C VAL A 127 6.77 -6.99 -4.27
N ALA A 128 5.53 -6.99 -4.74
CA ALA A 128 4.74 -5.76 -4.88
C ALA A 128 4.53 -5.07 -3.51
N LEU A 129 4.25 -5.84 -2.46
CA LEU A 129 4.12 -5.32 -1.09
C LEU A 129 5.45 -4.78 -0.53
N VAL A 130 6.57 -5.47 -0.77
CA VAL A 130 7.90 -4.98 -0.41
C VAL A 130 8.19 -3.65 -1.10
N LEU A 131 8.02 -3.59 -2.42
CA LEU A 131 8.29 -2.38 -3.20
C LEU A 131 7.39 -1.23 -2.78
N THR A 132 6.11 -1.50 -2.53
CA THR A 132 5.17 -0.49 -2.02
C THR A 132 5.62 0.04 -0.66
N GLY A 133 5.85 -0.86 0.30
CA GLY A 133 6.23 -0.48 1.65
C GLY A 133 7.58 0.25 1.69
N LEU A 134 8.55 -0.17 0.89
CA LEU A 134 9.85 0.48 0.76
C LEU A 134 9.76 1.84 0.08
N ALA A 135 8.91 2.02 -0.93
CA ALA A 135 8.69 3.32 -1.56
C ALA A 135 8.13 4.33 -0.54
N GLY A 136 7.11 3.95 0.23
CA GLY A 136 6.55 4.80 1.27
C GLY A 136 7.50 5.06 2.45
N ALA A 137 8.15 4.02 2.97
CA ALA A 137 9.11 4.15 4.06
C ALA A 137 10.38 4.92 3.65
N GLY A 138 10.82 4.76 2.40
CA GLY A 138 11.92 5.48 1.77
C GLY A 138 11.58 6.96 1.58
N GLY A 139 10.37 7.27 1.11
CA GLY A 139 9.83 8.63 1.03
C GLY A 139 9.86 9.33 2.39
N TRP A 140 9.37 8.67 3.45
CA TRP A 140 9.44 9.21 4.81
C TRP A 140 10.88 9.38 5.32
N TRP A 141 11.73 8.38 5.08
CA TRP A 141 13.13 8.42 5.49
C TRP A 141 13.90 9.56 4.83
N TYR A 142 13.57 9.86 3.58
CA TYR A 142 14.07 11.02 2.87
C TYR A 142 13.53 12.30 3.51
N ALA A 143 12.21 12.44 3.62
CA ALA A 143 11.56 13.66 4.08
C ALA A 143 11.95 14.12 5.50
N LYS A 144 12.17 13.16 6.41
CA LYS A 144 12.51 13.47 7.81
C LYS A 144 13.92 14.06 7.99
N ARG A 145 14.80 13.97 7.00
CA ARG A 145 16.16 14.52 7.09
C ARG A 145 16.07 16.04 7.19
N LYS A 146 16.74 16.59 8.22
CA LYS A 146 16.67 18.03 8.54
C LYS A 146 17.03 18.93 7.36
N GLU A 147 17.95 18.49 6.52
CA GLU A 147 18.47 19.21 5.35
C GLU A 147 17.40 19.59 4.33
N TYR A 148 16.29 18.84 4.25
CA TYR A 148 15.26 19.08 3.22
C TYR A 148 14.08 19.90 3.72
N HIS A 149 13.94 20.09 5.04
CA HIS A 149 12.87 20.91 5.65
C HIS A 149 11.44 20.57 5.15
N LEU A 150 11.15 19.29 4.87
CA LEU A 150 9.85 18.84 4.33
C LEU A 150 8.81 18.56 5.43
N VAL A 151 9.25 17.96 6.54
CA VAL A 151 8.39 17.55 7.67
C VAL A 151 8.14 18.72 8.62
N ASP A 152 6.95 18.76 9.22
CA ASP A 152 6.55 19.73 10.24
C ASP A 152 7.68 19.94 11.28
N PRO A 153 8.12 21.19 11.52
CA PRO A 153 9.18 21.51 12.46
C PRO A 153 8.84 21.19 13.91
N HIS A 154 7.56 21.10 14.28
CA HIS A 154 7.11 20.81 15.65
C HIS A 154 7.23 19.33 16.02
N MET A 155 7.39 18.44 15.03
CA MET A 155 7.60 17.02 15.31
C MET A 155 8.94 16.78 15.99
N THR A 156 8.88 16.12 17.14
CA THR A 156 10.04 15.68 17.90
C THR A 156 10.81 14.58 17.14
N LYS A 157 12.09 14.39 17.49
CA LYS A 157 12.91 13.29 16.93
C LYS A 157 12.29 11.92 17.20
N LYS A 158 11.67 11.75 18.38
CA LYS A 158 11.04 10.50 18.80
C LYS A 158 9.82 10.18 17.94
N GLU A 159 8.97 11.16 17.67
CA GLU A 159 7.82 11.00 16.77
C GLU A 159 8.28 10.65 15.35
N LYS A 160 9.28 11.35 14.81
CA LYS A 160 9.83 11.07 13.48
C LYS A 160 10.37 9.64 13.36
N LEU A 161 11.02 9.15 14.42
CA LEU A 161 11.50 7.77 14.50
C LEU A 161 10.35 6.77 14.63
N GLY A 162 9.34 7.06 15.45
CA GLY A 162 8.15 6.23 15.59
C GLY A 162 7.45 5.99 14.26
N VAL A 163 7.19 7.06 13.50
CA VAL A 163 6.60 6.97 12.15
C VAL A 163 7.49 6.16 11.21
N GLN A 164 8.82 6.32 11.28
CA GLN A 164 9.74 5.54 10.46
C GLN A 164 9.67 4.04 10.73
N LEU A 165 9.68 3.66 12.02
CA LEU A 165 9.69 2.27 12.44
C LEU A 165 8.36 1.59 12.09
N GLU A 166 7.25 2.30 12.26
CA GLU A 166 5.94 1.85 11.80
C GLU A 166 5.94 1.64 10.28
N ALA A 167 6.44 2.61 9.50
CA ALA A 167 6.51 2.50 8.04
C ALA A 167 7.38 1.33 7.55
N PHE A 168 8.44 0.95 8.28
CA PHE A 168 9.28 -0.19 7.89
C PHE A 168 8.73 -1.55 8.34
N THR A 169 7.75 -1.60 9.23
CA THR A 169 7.24 -2.87 9.79
C THR A 169 6.74 -3.79 8.67
N GLU A 170 5.80 -3.28 7.86
CA GLU A 170 5.21 -4.04 6.76
C GLU A 170 6.20 -4.49 5.67
N PRO A 171 7.03 -3.62 5.05
CA PRO A 171 7.95 -4.07 4.00
C PRO A 171 8.97 -5.09 4.52
N LEU A 172 9.40 -5.00 5.78
CA LEU A 172 10.26 -6.02 6.37
C LEU A 172 9.52 -7.35 6.54
N THR A 173 8.26 -7.32 6.99
CA THR A 173 7.44 -8.54 7.05
C THR A 173 7.26 -9.14 5.67
N ALA A 174 6.81 -8.36 4.69
CA ALA A 174 6.58 -8.81 3.32
C ALA A 174 7.83 -9.43 2.70
N MET A 175 9.02 -8.86 2.98
CA MET A 175 10.29 -9.41 2.52
C MET A 175 10.57 -10.79 3.10
N LEU A 176 10.24 -11.02 4.37
CA LEU A 176 10.38 -12.33 5.01
C LEU A 176 9.32 -13.34 4.56
N THR A 177 8.20 -12.89 4.00
CA THR A 177 7.19 -13.82 3.42
C THR A 177 7.64 -14.43 2.09
N LEU A 178 8.57 -13.77 1.37
CA LEU A 178 8.96 -14.16 0.02
C LEU A 178 9.49 -15.60 -0.10
N PRO A 179 10.37 -16.11 0.80
CA PRO A 179 10.80 -17.51 0.74
C PRO A 179 9.64 -18.50 0.92
N PHE A 180 8.62 -18.15 1.70
CA PHE A 180 7.46 -19.01 1.96
C PHE A 180 6.51 -19.08 0.77
N ALA A 181 6.60 -18.16 -0.20
CA ALA A 181 5.83 -18.22 -1.43
C ALA A 181 6.09 -19.51 -2.23
N TYR A 182 7.27 -20.12 -2.08
CA TYR A 182 7.67 -21.37 -2.74
C TYR A 182 7.43 -22.62 -1.88
N MET A 183 6.85 -22.45 -0.68
CA MET A 183 6.54 -23.52 0.25
C MET A 183 5.04 -23.84 0.30
N GLY A 184 4.25 -23.21 -0.58
CA GLY A 184 2.79 -23.33 -0.68
C GLY A 184 2.02 -22.23 0.06
N GLU A 185 0.76 -22.05 -0.34
CA GLU A 185 -0.15 -21.01 0.14
C GLU A 185 -0.28 -20.95 1.66
N MET A 186 -0.39 -22.09 2.33
CA MET A 186 -0.52 -22.13 3.79
C MET A 186 0.73 -21.56 4.49
N ALA A 187 1.92 -21.93 4.02
CA ALA A 187 3.17 -21.45 4.59
C ALA A 187 3.31 -19.93 4.37
N TRP A 188 2.96 -19.45 3.19
CA TRP A 188 2.95 -18.02 2.88
C TRP A 188 1.95 -17.25 3.76
N ASN A 189 0.72 -17.74 3.90
CA ASN A 189 -0.30 -17.12 4.75
C ASN A 189 0.15 -17.03 6.21
N LEU A 190 0.71 -18.12 6.76
CA LEU A 190 1.21 -18.14 8.15
C LEU A 190 2.44 -17.24 8.35
N SER A 191 3.26 -17.05 7.31
CA SER A 191 4.43 -16.17 7.39
C SER A 191 4.07 -14.71 7.68
N TRP A 192 2.85 -14.26 7.36
CA TRP A 192 2.37 -12.93 7.73
C TRP A 192 2.29 -12.71 9.24
N LEU A 193 2.19 -13.77 10.05
CA LEU A 193 2.25 -13.67 11.51
C LEU A 193 3.59 -13.11 12.02
N LEU A 194 4.65 -13.12 11.19
CA LEU A 194 5.93 -12.45 11.46
C LEU A 194 5.77 -10.94 11.67
N VAL A 195 4.66 -10.33 11.24
CA VAL A 195 4.35 -8.92 11.54
C VAL A 195 4.33 -8.65 13.04
N LEU A 196 3.89 -9.61 13.87
CA LEU A 196 3.79 -9.46 15.32
C LEU A 196 5.18 -9.32 15.98
N PRO A 197 6.11 -10.29 15.82
CA PRO A 197 7.46 -10.15 16.38
C PRO A 197 8.23 -8.98 15.78
N ILE A 198 8.09 -8.71 14.47
CA ILE A 198 8.76 -7.55 13.84
C ILE A 198 8.28 -6.24 14.45
N SER A 199 6.95 -6.06 14.57
CA SER A 199 6.36 -4.88 15.19
C SER A 199 6.84 -4.70 16.63
N ALA A 200 6.89 -5.78 17.41
CA ALA A 200 7.36 -5.74 18.79
C ALA A 200 8.84 -5.33 18.90
N LEU A 201 9.70 -5.89 18.03
CA LEU A 201 11.13 -5.57 17.98
C LEU A 201 11.37 -4.10 17.57
N LEU A 202 10.64 -3.60 16.57
CA LEU A 202 10.77 -2.21 16.12
C LEU A 202 10.23 -1.23 17.16
N LYS A 203 9.09 -1.50 17.79
CA LYS A 203 8.55 -0.67 18.89
C LYS A 203 9.50 -0.60 20.07
N LYS A 204 10.19 -1.70 20.42
CA LYS A 204 11.21 -1.69 21.48
C LYS A 204 12.34 -0.71 21.16
N ARG A 205 12.78 -0.61 19.90
CA ARG A 205 13.81 0.35 19.45
C ARG A 205 13.32 1.81 19.44
N ALA A 206 12.02 2.05 19.38
CA ALA A 206 11.45 3.40 19.46
C ALA A 206 11.42 3.97 20.90
N ASN A 207 11.48 3.08 21.89
CA ASN A 207 11.41 3.40 23.32
C ASN A 207 12.78 3.51 23.99
N VAL A 208 13.85 3.13 23.29
CA VAL A 208 15.25 3.34 23.68
C VAL A 208 15.74 4.64 23.06
#